data_AF-A0A147B6E9-F1
#
_entry.id   AF-A0A147B6E9-F1
#
_cell.length_a   1.000
_cell.length_b   1.000
_cell.length_c   1.000
_cell.angle_alpha   90.00
_cell.angle_beta   90.00
_cell.angle_gamma   90.00
#
_symmetry.space_group_name_H-M   'P 1'
#
loop_
_entity.id
_entity.type
_entity.pdbx_description
1 polymer ?
#
loop_
_entity_poly.entity_id
_entity_poly.type
_entity_poly.pdbx_seq_one_letter_code
_entity_poly.pdbx_strand_id
1 'polypeptide(L)'
;GTGKTSIIKRYVHQFFSHHYRATIGVDFALKVIHWDDNTIIRLQLWDIAGQERFGNMTRVYYKEAVGAFIVFDVTRPSTLEAVQKWKADLDNKVHLPNGGNIPCVLLGNKSDMSKEGLVNNETAMDAFCREHNFAGWFLTSAKENVNIDEATRFLMKQILCVEDSNIERSEEGAVKLDGRPPMAARRRPCC
;
A
#
# COMPACT_ATOMS: atom_id res chain seq x y z
N GLY A 1 -5.53 13.23 16.11
CA GLY A 1 -5.47 12.12 15.12
C GLY A 1 -4.04 11.63 14.91
N THR A 2 -3.85 10.53 14.18
CA THR A 2 -2.53 9.93 13.89
C THR A 2 -1.74 10.66 12.79
N GLY A 3 -2.41 11.51 12.00
CA GLY A 3 -1.75 12.43 11.05
C GLY A 3 -1.72 11.99 9.59
N LYS A 4 -2.56 11.02 9.19
CA LYS A 4 -2.74 10.57 7.79
C LYS A 4 -2.92 11.74 6.80
N THR A 5 -3.92 12.59 7.05
CA THR A 5 -4.19 13.79 6.24
C THR A 5 -2.99 14.72 6.15
N SER A 6 -2.24 14.89 7.25
CA SER A 6 -1.06 15.75 7.29
C SER A 6 0.09 15.16 6.47
N ILE A 7 0.30 13.85 6.49
CA ILE A 7 1.29 13.16 5.65
C ILE A 7 0.92 13.36 4.17
N ILE A 8 -0.34 13.13 3.79
CA ILE A 8 -0.79 13.28 2.40
C ILE A 8 -0.62 14.73 1.94
N LYS A 9 -1.05 15.71 2.75
CA LYS A 9 -0.88 17.14 2.43
C LYS A 9 0.58 17.54 2.32
N ARG A 10 1.44 17.03 3.19
CA ARG A 10 2.89 17.26 3.12
C ARG A 10 3.45 16.68 1.84
N TYR A 11 3.15 15.44 1.52
CA TYR A 11 3.68 14.76 0.34
C TYR A 11 3.23 15.39 -0.98
N VAL A 12 1.95 15.75 -1.08
CA VAL A 12 1.34 16.28 -2.30
C VAL A 12 1.61 17.76 -2.47
N HIS A 13 1.38 18.57 -1.44
CA HIS A 13 1.39 20.03 -1.52
C HIS A 13 2.59 20.69 -0.84
N GLN A 14 3.50 19.92 -0.22
CA GLN A 14 4.61 20.45 0.58
C GLN A 14 4.13 21.43 1.66
N PHE A 15 2.95 21.14 2.22
CA PHE A 15 2.26 22.00 3.18
C PHE A 15 1.91 21.25 4.46
N PHE A 16 2.05 21.95 5.60
CA PHE A 16 1.64 21.47 6.91
C PHE A 16 0.87 22.55 7.66
N SER A 17 -0.15 22.14 8.43
CA SER A 17 -0.93 23.03 9.29
C SER A 17 -1.14 22.39 10.66
N HIS A 18 -0.97 23.20 11.70
CA HIS A 18 -1.27 22.82 13.08
C HIS A 18 -2.78 22.74 13.35
N HIS A 19 -3.62 23.33 12.50
CA HIS A 19 -5.06 23.32 12.67
C HIS A 19 -5.62 21.94 12.32
N TYR A 20 -5.98 21.18 13.35
CA TYR A 20 -6.61 19.87 13.17
C TYR A 20 -8.03 20.03 12.62
N ARG A 21 -8.25 19.48 11.43
CA ARG A 21 -9.60 19.22 10.88
C ARG A 21 -9.77 17.72 10.72
N ALA A 22 -10.81 17.17 11.32
CA ALA A 22 -11.12 15.75 11.16
C ALA A 22 -11.60 15.47 9.72
N THR A 23 -11.04 14.45 9.09
CA THR A 23 -11.55 13.93 7.81
C THR A 23 -12.95 13.36 8.02
N ILE A 24 -13.91 13.78 7.19
CA ILE A 24 -15.27 13.26 7.19
C ILE A 24 -15.37 12.29 6.01
N GLY A 25 -15.56 10.99 6.29
CA GLY A 25 -15.62 9.97 5.25
C GLY A 25 -14.25 9.67 4.63
N VAL A 26 -14.04 10.12 3.39
CA VAL A 26 -12.80 9.91 2.62
C VAL A 26 -12.39 11.21 1.94
N ASP A 27 -11.08 11.47 1.84
CA ASP A 27 -10.52 12.54 1.02
C ASP A 27 -9.57 11.94 -0.02
N PHE A 28 -9.37 12.65 -1.12
CA PHE A 28 -8.59 12.19 -2.27
C PHE A 28 -7.46 13.18 -2.60
N ALA A 29 -6.28 12.64 -2.87
CA ALA A 29 -5.19 13.42 -3.45
C ALA A 29 -4.48 12.64 -4.56
N LEU A 30 -4.01 13.36 -5.58
CA LEU A 30 -3.24 12.80 -6.68
C LEU A 30 -1.79 13.31 -6.61
N LYS A 31 -0.83 12.40 -6.73
CA LYS A 31 0.58 12.74 -6.92
C LYS A 31 1.09 12.11 -8.22
N VAL A 32 1.72 12.91 -9.07
CA VAL A 32 2.48 12.41 -10.22
C VAL A 32 3.94 12.29 -9.82
N ILE A 33 4.53 11.12 -10.08
CA ILE A 33 5.91 10.78 -9.71
C ILE A 33 6.62 10.31 -10.97
N HIS A 34 7.73 10.95 -11.29
CA HIS A 34 8.67 10.47 -12.31
C HIS A 34 9.57 9.43 -11.63
N TRP A 35 9.33 8.14 -11.90
CA TRP A 35 10.03 7.04 -11.25
C TRP A 35 11.40 6.80 -11.88
N ASP A 36 11.43 6.76 -13.21
CA ASP A 36 12.62 6.72 -14.07
C ASP A 36 12.33 7.50 -15.36
N ASP A 37 13.26 7.49 -16.32
CA ASP A 37 13.14 8.25 -17.58
C ASP A 37 11.94 7.83 -18.44
N ASN A 38 11.46 6.59 -18.28
CA ASN A 38 10.39 6.01 -19.09
C ASN A 38 9.09 5.77 -18.31
N THR A 39 9.13 5.81 -16.98
CA THR A 39 8.04 5.40 -16.10
C THR A 39 7.50 6.58 -15.30
N ILE A 40 6.24 6.95 -15.58
CA ILE A 40 5.49 7.95 -14.83
C ILE A 40 4.38 7.27 -14.04
N ILE A 41 4.41 7.43 -12.72
CA ILE A 41 3.43 6.83 -11.82
C ILE A 41 2.45 7.90 -11.34
N ARG A 42 1.15 7.62 -11.48
CA ARG A 42 0.06 8.46 -10.96
C ARG A 42 -0.49 7.84 -9.69
N LEU A 43 0.02 8.27 -8.54
CA LEU A 43 -0.37 7.77 -7.25
C LEU A 43 -1.68 8.43 -6.80
N GLN A 44 -2.72 7.60 -6.61
CA GLN A 44 -3.99 8.01 -6.02
C GLN A 44 -3.97 7.71 -4.52
N LEU A 45 -4.02 8.75 -3.70
CA LEU A 45 -3.99 8.65 -2.23
C LEU A 45 -5.41 8.82 -1.70
N TRP A 46 -5.90 7.79 -1.00
CA TRP A 46 -7.21 7.78 -0.36
C TRP A 46 -7.04 7.98 1.15
N ASP A 47 -7.35 9.17 1.67
CA ASP A 47 -7.33 9.46 3.11
C ASP A 47 -8.62 8.99 3.77
N ILE A 48 -8.59 7.81 4.38
CA ILE A 48 -9.75 7.23 5.05
C ILE A 48 -9.85 7.75 6.48
N ALA A 49 -11.00 8.29 6.86
CA ALA A 49 -11.23 8.77 8.21
C ALA A 49 -11.01 7.64 9.23
N GLY A 50 -10.17 7.91 10.25
CA GLY A 50 -9.84 6.92 11.28
C GLY A 50 -10.89 6.73 12.37
N GLN A 51 -12.12 7.25 12.19
CA GLN A 51 -13.20 7.04 13.14
C GLN A 51 -13.94 5.75 12.83
N GLU A 52 -14.11 4.92 13.86
CA GLU A 52 -14.79 3.61 13.78
C GLU A 52 -16.23 3.69 13.25
N ARG A 53 -16.87 4.88 13.35
CA ARG A 53 -18.21 5.14 12.81
C ARG A 53 -18.34 4.90 11.30
N PHE A 54 -17.22 4.82 10.56
CA PHE A 54 -17.20 4.54 9.13
C PHE A 54 -16.74 3.11 8.78
N GLY A 55 -16.58 2.21 9.76
CA GLY A 55 -16.07 0.85 9.56
C GLY A 55 -16.84 -0.01 8.54
N ASN A 56 -18.15 0.22 8.38
CA ASN A 56 -18.97 -0.49 7.40
C ASN A 56 -18.72 -0.06 5.95
N MET A 57 -18.13 1.13 5.74
CA MET A 57 -17.85 1.67 4.40
C MET A 57 -16.44 1.33 3.91
N THR A 58 -15.57 0.76 4.75
CA THR A 58 -14.17 0.53 4.38
C THR A 58 -14.00 -0.44 3.21
N ARG A 59 -14.94 -1.39 3.03
CA ARG A 59 -14.93 -2.29 1.86
C ARG A 59 -15.02 -1.54 0.53
N VAL A 60 -15.75 -0.42 0.48
CA VAL A 60 -15.85 0.41 -0.73
C VAL A 60 -14.55 1.17 -0.96
N TYR A 61 -13.91 1.66 0.10
CA TYR A 61 -12.70 2.47 0.00
C TYR A 61 -11.44 1.68 -0.31
N TYR A 62 -11.38 0.41 0.09
CA TYR A 62 -10.21 -0.41 -0.20
C TYR A 62 -10.28 -1.09 -1.58
N LYS A 63 -11.42 -1.01 -2.27
CA LYS A 63 -11.60 -1.67 -3.56
C LYS A 63 -10.50 -1.22 -4.53
N GLU A 64 -9.83 -2.20 -5.16
CA GLU A 64 -8.72 -1.98 -6.11
C GLU A 64 -7.47 -1.30 -5.53
N ALA A 65 -7.35 -1.22 -4.19
CA ALA A 65 -6.11 -0.80 -3.57
C ALA A 65 -4.99 -1.80 -3.91
N VAL A 66 -3.86 -1.28 -4.39
CA VAL A 66 -2.66 -2.07 -4.71
C VAL A 66 -1.60 -2.03 -3.61
N GLY A 67 -1.74 -1.12 -2.65
CA GLY A 67 -0.89 -1.01 -1.46
C GLY A 67 -1.49 -0.08 -0.41
N ALA A 68 -0.96 -0.12 0.80
CA ALA A 68 -1.51 0.63 1.93
C ALA A 68 -0.45 1.20 2.88
N PHE A 69 -0.79 2.36 3.47
CA PHE A 69 -0.15 2.86 4.67
C PHE A 69 -1.08 2.71 5.86
N ILE A 70 -0.59 2.12 6.95
CA ILE A 70 -1.26 2.20 8.24
C ILE A 70 -0.44 3.11 9.14
N VAL A 71 -1.09 4.14 9.70
CA VAL A 71 -0.41 5.23 10.39
C VAL A 71 -0.81 5.28 11.85
N PHE A 72 0.16 5.17 12.74
CA PHE A 72 0.00 5.39 14.17
C PHE A 72 0.78 6.64 14.63
N ASP A 73 0.51 7.07 15.86
CA ASP A 73 1.13 8.24 16.48
C ASP A 73 2.17 7.76 17.49
N VAL A 74 3.44 8.10 17.30
CA VAL A 74 4.53 7.64 18.17
C VAL A 74 4.41 8.14 19.61
N THR A 75 3.63 9.19 19.85
CA THR A 75 3.37 9.75 21.18
C THR A 75 2.23 9.06 21.91
N ARG A 76 1.49 8.15 21.25
CA ARG A 76 0.27 7.53 21.79
C ARG A 76 0.26 6.02 21.52
N PRO A 77 0.72 5.18 22.46
CA PRO A 77 0.80 3.73 22.30
C PRO A 77 -0.52 3.06 21.91
N SER A 78 -1.66 3.56 22.41
CA SER A 78 -2.99 3.04 22.05
C SER A 78 -3.30 3.11 20.55
N THR A 79 -2.64 4.00 19.81
CA THR A 79 -2.80 4.07 18.35
C THR A 79 -2.06 2.96 17.62
N LEU A 80 -0.99 2.40 18.21
CA LEU A 80 -0.29 1.22 17.70
C LEU A 80 -1.12 -0.05 17.95
N GLU A 81 -1.79 -0.16 19.10
CA GLU A 81 -2.70 -1.28 19.37
C GLU A 81 -3.83 -1.35 18.32
N ALA A 82 -4.35 -0.19 17.91
CA ALA A 82 -5.37 -0.10 16.87
C ALA A 82 -4.87 -0.53 15.47
N VAL A 83 -3.55 -0.49 15.20
CA VAL A 83 -2.96 -0.89 13.90
C VAL A 83 -3.32 -2.32 13.56
N GLN A 84 -3.33 -3.23 14.53
CA GLN A 84 -3.64 -4.64 14.30
C GLN A 84 -5.06 -4.81 13.78
N LYS A 85 -6.02 -4.05 14.33
CA LYS A 85 -7.41 -4.05 13.87
C LYS A 85 -7.51 -3.53 12.43
N TRP A 86 -6.80 -2.45 12.11
CA TRP A 86 -6.78 -1.90 10.75
C TRP A 86 -6.11 -2.85 9.75
N LYS A 87 -5.05 -3.54 10.15
CA LYS A 87 -4.34 -4.51 9.31
C LYS A 87 -5.21 -5.72 9.02
N ALA A 88 -5.86 -6.27 10.04
CA ALA A 88 -6.81 -7.36 9.86
C ALA A 88 -8.01 -6.94 8.99
N ASP A 89 -8.54 -5.72 9.17
CA ASP A 89 -9.63 -5.21 8.33
C ASP A 89 -9.23 -5.10 6.86
N LEU A 90 -8.01 -4.61 6.60
CA LEU A 90 -7.44 -4.49 5.26
C LEU A 90 -7.27 -5.87 4.60
N ASP A 91 -6.57 -6.78 5.27
CA ASP A 91 -6.26 -8.11 4.77
C ASP A 91 -7.53 -8.92 4.49
N ASN A 92 -8.56 -8.80 5.33
CA ASN A 92 -9.83 -9.50 5.12
C ASN A 92 -10.64 -8.98 3.92
N LYS A 93 -10.40 -7.74 3.48
CA LYS A 93 -11.25 -7.03 2.50
C LYS A 93 -10.57 -6.86 1.14
N VAL A 94 -9.24 -6.90 1.06
CA VAL A 94 -8.49 -6.71 -0.17
C VAL A 94 -7.39 -7.74 -0.33
N HIS A 95 -7.38 -8.34 -1.51
CA HIS A 95 -6.36 -9.28 -1.92
C HIS A 95 -5.89 -8.90 -3.32
N LEU A 96 -4.63 -9.19 -3.60
CA LEU A 96 -4.05 -9.16 -4.93
C LEU A 96 -4.72 -10.22 -5.83
N PRO A 97 -4.60 -10.11 -7.16
CA PRO A 97 -5.15 -11.10 -8.09
C PRO A 97 -4.65 -12.54 -7.84
N ASN A 98 -3.46 -12.68 -7.26
CA ASN A 98 -2.87 -13.97 -6.89
C ASN A 98 -3.37 -14.52 -5.54
N GLY A 99 -4.32 -13.86 -4.89
CA GLY A 99 -4.88 -14.25 -3.59
C GLY A 99 -4.05 -13.82 -2.37
N GLY A 100 -2.89 -13.20 -2.56
CA GLY A 100 -2.05 -12.67 -1.49
C GLY A 100 -2.53 -11.31 -0.95
N ASN A 101 -2.02 -10.90 0.22
CA ASN A 101 -2.33 -9.59 0.79
C ASN A 101 -1.58 -8.49 0.04
N ILE A 102 -2.17 -7.30 -0.04
CA ILE A 102 -1.50 -6.14 -0.64
C ILE A 102 -0.30 -5.70 0.21
N PRO A 103 0.78 -5.17 -0.40
CA PRO A 103 1.89 -4.57 0.34
C PRO A 103 1.39 -3.47 1.28
N CYS A 104 1.75 -3.59 2.55
CA CYS A 104 1.33 -2.66 3.58
C CYS A 104 2.55 -2.18 4.38
N VAL A 105 2.70 -0.87 4.52
CA VAL A 105 3.81 -0.23 5.25
C VAL A 105 3.27 0.48 6.49
N LEU A 106 3.94 0.26 7.63
CA LEU A 106 3.58 0.86 8.91
C LEU A 106 4.30 2.21 9.09
N LEU A 107 3.55 3.28 9.35
CA LEU A 107 4.12 4.60 9.59
C LEU A 107 3.93 5.01 11.05
N GLY A 108 5.04 5.15 11.78
CA GLY A 108 5.07 5.80 13.08
C GLY A 108 5.23 7.30 12.90
N ASN A 109 4.13 8.04 12.87
CA ASN A 109 4.13 9.47 12.59
C ASN A 109 4.33 10.32 13.85
N LYS A 110 4.75 11.57 13.64
CA LYS A 110 5.15 12.55 14.67
C LYS A 110 6.47 12.20 15.35
N SER A 111 7.41 11.65 14.59
CA SER A 111 8.76 11.34 15.08
C SER A 111 9.55 12.56 15.57
N ASP A 112 9.08 13.78 15.27
CA ASP A 112 9.56 15.04 15.83
C ASP A 112 9.21 15.23 17.33
N MET A 113 8.32 14.40 17.87
CA MET A 113 7.92 14.41 19.28
C MET A 113 8.52 13.22 20.04
N SER A 114 8.47 13.28 21.37
CA SER A 114 8.93 12.20 22.25
C SER A 114 8.15 10.92 21.99
N LYS A 115 8.87 9.87 21.63
CA LYS A 115 8.35 8.54 21.30
C LYS A 115 8.00 7.76 22.57
N GLU A 116 6.85 7.09 22.59
CA GLU A 116 6.36 6.31 23.71
C GLU A 116 6.04 4.86 23.30
N GLY A 117 6.39 3.90 24.18
CA GLY A 117 6.06 2.49 23.99
C GLY A 117 7.02 1.72 23.08
N LEU A 118 6.47 0.73 22.35
CA LEU A 118 7.22 -0.26 21.56
C LEU A 118 8.14 0.36 20.49
N VAL A 119 7.77 1.54 20.00
CA VAL A 119 8.49 2.26 18.93
C VAL A 119 9.92 2.66 19.29
N ASN A 120 10.28 2.66 20.59
CA ASN A 120 11.65 2.92 21.06
C ASN A 120 12.57 1.71 20.90
N ASN A 121 12.03 0.52 20.65
CA ASN A 121 12.79 -0.71 20.46
C ASN A 121 12.65 -1.18 19.01
N GLU A 122 13.66 -0.89 18.19
CA GLU A 122 13.67 -1.24 16.76
C GLU A 122 13.49 -2.74 16.54
N THR A 123 14.19 -3.59 17.31
CA THR A 123 14.07 -5.05 17.23
C THR A 123 12.63 -5.52 17.49
N ALA A 124 11.95 -4.89 18.44
CA ALA A 124 10.57 -5.22 18.77
C ALA A 124 9.59 -4.73 17.69
N MET A 125 9.85 -3.57 17.08
CA MET A 125 9.09 -3.09 15.93
C MET A 125 9.28 -3.98 14.69
N ASP A 126 10.49 -4.47 14.44
CA ASP A 126 10.76 -5.42 13.36
C ASP A 126 10.07 -6.76 13.59
N ALA A 127 10.00 -7.23 14.84
CA ALA A 127 9.23 -8.42 15.20
C ALA A 127 7.73 -8.20 14.99
N PHE A 128 7.19 -7.07 15.44
CA PHE A 128 5.79 -6.69 15.24
C PHE A 128 5.41 -6.62 13.75
N CYS A 129 6.27 -6.03 12.91
CA CYS A 129 6.03 -5.96 11.47
C CYS A 129 6.02 -7.33 10.82
N ARG A 130 6.94 -8.22 11.21
CA ARG A 130 6.99 -9.59 10.71
C ARG A 130 5.78 -10.42 11.15
N GLU A 131 5.36 -10.28 12.41
CA GLU A 131 4.21 -11.00 12.96
C GLU A 131 2.90 -10.61 12.28
N HIS A 132 2.73 -9.33 11.95
CA HIS A 132 1.49 -8.80 11.34
C HIS A 132 1.57 -8.60 9.82
N ASN A 133 2.57 -9.18 9.15
CA ASN A 133 2.74 -9.12 7.69
C ASN A 133 2.78 -7.69 7.12
N PHE A 134 3.56 -6.82 7.75
CA PHE A 134 3.95 -5.53 7.17
C PHE A 134 5.22 -5.70 6.34
N ALA A 135 5.26 -5.04 5.17
CA ALA A 135 6.44 -5.04 4.31
C ALA A 135 7.63 -4.29 4.93
N GLY A 136 7.35 -3.35 5.82
CA GLY A 136 8.33 -2.55 6.54
C GLY A 136 7.67 -1.46 7.37
N TRP A 137 8.48 -0.71 8.11
CA TRP A 137 8.02 0.42 8.90
C TRP A 137 8.96 1.62 8.80
N PHE A 138 8.40 2.81 8.97
CA PHE A 138 9.15 4.06 8.93
C PHE A 138 8.68 5.02 10.02
N LEU A 139 9.64 5.71 10.64
CA LEU A 139 9.36 6.86 11.48
C LEU A 139 9.21 8.10 10.62
N THR A 140 8.04 8.73 10.64
CA THR A 140 7.73 9.85 9.77
C THR A 140 7.38 11.10 10.57
N SER A 141 7.64 12.27 10.00
CA SER A 141 7.11 13.53 10.50
C SER A 141 6.52 14.34 9.35
N ALA A 142 5.20 14.50 9.35
CA ALA A 142 4.53 15.44 8.46
C ALA A 142 4.93 16.90 8.70
N LYS A 143 5.34 17.22 9.93
CA LYS A 143 5.75 18.57 10.33
C LYS A 143 7.11 18.90 9.72
N GLU A 144 8.11 18.07 10.02
CA GLU A 144 9.52 18.25 9.62
C GLU A 144 9.87 17.63 8.25
N ASN A 145 8.88 17.03 7.57
CA ASN A 145 9.04 16.33 6.30
C ASN A 145 10.08 15.20 6.32
N VAL A 146 10.01 14.34 7.34
CA VAL A 146 10.96 13.24 7.55
C VAL A 146 10.37 11.92 7.05
N ASN A 147 11.14 11.19 6.24
CA ASN A 147 10.88 9.81 5.76
C ASN A 147 9.58 9.57 4.99
N ILE A 148 8.86 10.63 4.57
CA ILE A 148 7.59 10.48 3.85
C ILE A 148 7.86 10.02 2.41
N ASP A 149 8.82 10.63 1.73
CA ASP A 149 9.23 10.26 0.39
C ASP A 149 9.84 8.87 0.35
N GLU A 150 10.69 8.55 1.33
CA GLU A 150 11.37 7.26 1.48
C GLU A 150 10.36 6.13 1.71
N ALA A 151 9.42 6.32 2.64
CA ALA A 151 8.36 5.34 2.89
C ALA A 151 7.45 5.16 1.66
N THR A 152 7.18 6.25 0.93
CA THR A 152 6.39 6.19 -0.30
C THR A 152 7.09 5.43 -1.40
N ARG A 153 8.37 5.74 -1.66
CA ARG A 153 9.18 5.01 -2.64
C ARG A 153 9.34 3.54 -2.27
N PHE A 154 9.48 3.22 -0.98
CA PHE A 154 9.55 1.83 -0.52
C PHE A 154 8.26 1.07 -0.83
N LEU A 155 7.09 1.62 -0.49
CA LEU A 155 5.80 1.00 -0.81
C LEU A 155 5.64 0.82 -2.32
N MET A 156 5.94 1.85 -3.12
CA MET A 156 5.84 1.80 -4.58
C MET A 156 6.71 0.69 -5.17
N LYS A 157 7.94 0.53 -4.69
CA LYS A 157 8.83 -0.55 -5.13
C LYS A 157 8.23 -1.93 -4.87
N GLN A 158 7.55 -2.12 -3.73
CA GLN A 158 6.86 -3.38 -3.42
C GLN A 158 5.68 -3.64 -4.37
N ILE A 159 4.90 -2.59 -4.68
CA ILE A 159 3.77 -2.68 -5.61
C ILE A 159 4.26 -3.08 -7.01
N LEU A 160 5.27 -2.39 -7.54
CA LEU A 160 5.82 -2.68 -8.88
C LEU A 160 6.38 -4.10 -8.97
N CYS A 161 7.09 -4.56 -7.94
CA CYS A 161 7.61 -5.93 -7.89
C CYS A 161 6.49 -7.00 -7.95
N VAL A 162 5.36 -6.72 -7.31
CA VAL A 162 4.18 -7.59 -7.35
C VAL A 162 3.52 -7.56 -8.74
N GLU A 163 3.47 -6.41 -9.39
CA GLU A 163 2.93 -6.26 -10.75
C GLU A 163 3.80 -7.00 -11.77
N ASP A 164 5.13 -6.82 -11.74
CA ASP A 164 6.07 -7.52 -12.62
C ASP A 164 5.93 -9.05 -12.50
N SER A 165 5.86 -9.55 -11.25
CA SER A 165 5.68 -10.98 -10.96
C SER A 165 4.32 -11.54 -11.42
N ASN A 166 3.31 -10.69 -11.64
CA ASN A 166 2.02 -11.11 -12.18
C ASN A 166 2.04 -11.13 -13.71
N ILE A 167 2.78 -10.20 -14.34
CA ILE A 167 2.94 -10.16 -15.80
C ILE A 167 3.64 -11.44 -16.28
N GLU A 168 4.77 -11.81 -15.68
CA GLU A 168 5.52 -13.02 -16.07
C GLU A 168 4.65 -14.30 -16.00
N ARG A 169 3.85 -14.45 -14.93
CA ARG A 169 2.93 -15.59 -14.77
C ARG A 169 1.79 -15.61 -15.80
N SER A 170 1.33 -14.43 -16.23
CA SER A 170 0.29 -14.34 -17.25
C SER A 170 0.81 -14.71 -18.65
N GLU A 171 2.08 -14.45 -18.94
CA GLU A 171 2.73 -14.85 -20.18
C GLU A 171 3.02 -16.35 -20.23
N GLU A 172 3.42 -16.97 -19.12
CA GLU A 172 3.60 -18.42 -19.02
C GLU A 172 2.28 -19.21 -19.13
N GLY A 173 1.16 -18.62 -18.70
CA GLY A 173 -0.18 -19.19 -18.84
C GLY A 173 -0.81 -19.02 -20.23
N ALA A 174 -0.23 -18.17 -21.09
CA ALA A 174 -0.70 -17.95 -22.46
C ALA A 174 -0.18 -19.05 -23.40
N VAL A 175 -0.79 -20.24 -23.33
CA VAL A 175 -0.54 -21.31 -24.30
C VAL A 175 -0.87 -20.81 -25.71
N LYS A 176 0.15 -20.62 -26.56
CA LYS A 176 0.01 -20.36 -27.99
C LYS A 176 -0.78 -21.51 -28.63
N LEU A 177 -2.03 -21.24 -28.99
CA LEU A 177 -2.77 -22.05 -29.95
C LEU A 177 -2.22 -21.76 -31.36
N ASP A 178 -1.07 -22.33 -31.70
CA ASP A 178 -0.63 -22.41 -33.10
C ASP A 178 -1.51 -23.43 -33.82
N GLY A 179 -2.69 -22.97 -34.23
CA GLY A 179 -3.61 -23.69 -35.10
C GLY A 179 -3.05 -23.80 -36.52
N ARG A 180 -2.11 -24.73 -36.75
CA ARG A 180 -1.95 -25.33 -38.07
C ARG A 180 -2.74 -26.64 -38.11
N PRO A 181 -3.78 -26.77 -38.95
CA PRO A 181 -4.42 -28.06 -39.13
C PRO A 181 -3.41 -29.06 -39.71
N PRO A 182 -3.41 -30.33 -39.27
CA PRO A 182 -2.54 -31.34 -39.84
C PRO A 182 -2.93 -31.58 -41.31
N MET A 183 -1.96 -31.39 -42.20
CA MET A 183 -2.10 -31.66 -43.63
C MET A 183 -2.44 -33.14 -43.80
N ALA A 184 -3.66 -33.42 -44.27
CA ALA A 184 -4.12 -34.79 -44.54
C ALA A 184 -3.18 -35.46 -45.55
N ALA A 185 -2.53 -36.55 -45.12
CA ALA A 185 -1.73 -37.40 -45.98
C ALA A 185 -2.64 -38.06 -47.03
N ARG A 186 -2.57 -37.58 -48.28
CA ARG A 186 -3.17 -38.26 -49.43
C ARG A 186 -2.45 -39.57 -49.69
N ARG A 187 -3.08 -40.69 -49.33
CA ARG A 187 -2.76 -42.02 -49.85
C ARG A 187 -3.28 -42.14 -51.29
N ARG A 188 -2.42 -42.57 -52.21
CA ARG A 188 -2.76 -43.34 -53.43
C ARG A 188 -2.04 -44.71 -53.28
N PRO A 189 -2.38 -45.80 -54.01
CA PRO A 189 -3.25 -45.95 -55.19
C PRO A 189 -4.21 -47.18 -55.12
N CYS A 190 -4.85 -47.52 -56.26
CA CYS A 190 -5.58 -48.74 -56.71
C CYS A 190 -6.92 -48.31 -57.36
N CYS A 191 -7.30 -48.62 -58.61
CA CYS A 191 -6.76 -49.43 -59.70
C CYS A 191 -6.74 -48.60 -61.00
#